data_AF-A0A922A3N7-F1
#
_entry.id   AF-A0A922A3N7-F1
#
_cell.length_a   1.000
_cell.length_b   1.000
_cell.length_c   1.000
_cell.angle_alpha   90.00
_cell.angle_beta   90.00
_cell.angle_gamma   90.00
#
_symmetry.space_group_name_H-M   'P 1'
#
loop_
_entity.id
_entity.type
_entity.pdbx_description
1 polymer ?
#
loop_
_entity_poly.entity_id
_entity_poly.type
_entity_poly.pdbx_seq_one_letter_code
_entity_poly.pdbx_strand_id
1 'polypeptide(L)'
;MMPGQIVRKTITKETHDSHPNHELELKNYRKPYRCDGCLEHGYGPRYRCDLCDFDLHEECMFTTHTTSHEFFKGSTFKFFNRPPGRCCECNRDDDKRYCDACGQAINGFVYHCEEKGWDLHPCCRHLKDKIDIDGVEFRLCNKVSQKCLWCKKRKLPNCVKGIPGWSYLAKSDNCHFHVYCVTEMVLESWKNGPKDSNCLALENLKLELPLQANLFRRRGRGSKYLRMVKFLGTILAILLGDPTITLACLFVELVSK
;
A
#
# COMPACT_ATOMS: atom_id res chain seq x y z
N MET A 1 -29.73 30.50 -0.02
CA MET A 1 -28.82 29.99 -1.07
C MET A 1 -27.54 30.81 -1.00
N MET A 2 -26.43 30.21 -0.58
CA MET A 2 -25.09 30.81 -0.59
C MET A 2 -24.19 29.83 -1.34
N PRO A 3 -23.41 30.27 -2.35
CA PRO A 3 -22.57 29.40 -3.14
C PRO A 3 -21.41 28.87 -2.30
N GLY A 4 -21.19 27.55 -2.39
CA GLY A 4 -20.11 26.86 -1.69
C GLY A 4 -18.75 27.41 -2.08
N GLN A 5 -17.96 27.79 -1.08
CA GLN A 5 -16.55 28.09 -1.25
C GLN A 5 -15.84 26.83 -1.72
N ILE A 6 -15.31 26.90 -2.94
CA ILE A 6 -14.29 25.98 -3.44
C ILE A 6 -13.06 26.23 -2.56
N VAL A 7 -12.78 25.32 -1.62
CA VAL A 7 -11.50 25.29 -0.91
C VAL A 7 -10.43 24.97 -1.95
N ARG A 8 -9.77 26.01 -2.45
CA ARG A 8 -8.55 25.87 -3.25
C ARG A 8 -7.54 25.15 -2.35
N LYS A 9 -7.28 23.88 -2.63
CA LYS A 9 -6.20 23.13 -1.97
C LYS A 9 -4.91 23.88 -2.31
N THR A 10 -4.34 24.58 -1.33
CA THR A 10 -3.12 25.38 -1.49
C THR A 10 -2.02 24.49 -2.10
N ILE A 11 -1.34 24.98 -3.14
CA ILE A 11 -0.17 24.30 -3.71
C ILE A 11 0.91 24.32 -2.60
N THR A 12 1.13 23.20 -1.95
CA THR A 12 2.20 23.02 -0.97
C THR A 12 3.49 22.72 -1.73
N LYS A 13 4.41 23.69 -1.72
CA LYS A 13 5.78 23.50 -2.16
C LYS A 13 6.65 23.35 -0.93
N GLU A 14 7.42 22.28 -0.85
CA GLU A 14 8.23 21.98 0.32
C GLU A 14 9.53 21.31 -0.14
N THR A 15 10.63 21.55 0.57
CA THR A 15 11.90 20.84 0.35
C THR A 15 11.95 19.57 1.19
N HIS A 16 12.61 18.53 0.70
CA HIS A 16 12.84 17.30 1.47
C HIS A 16 14.34 17.12 1.75
N ASP A 17 14.71 16.56 2.90
CA ASP A 17 16.12 16.39 3.29
C ASP A 17 16.94 15.54 2.32
N SER A 18 16.29 14.60 1.63
CA SER A 18 16.94 13.79 0.59
C SER A 18 17.09 14.52 -0.75
N HIS A 19 16.48 15.69 -0.90
CA HIS A 19 16.49 16.53 -2.10
C HIS A 19 16.48 18.02 -1.72
N PRO A 20 17.53 18.52 -1.04
CA PRO A 20 17.48 19.83 -0.37
C PRO A 20 17.58 21.03 -1.32
N ASN A 21 18.00 20.83 -2.56
CA ASN A 21 18.29 21.94 -3.48
C ASN A 21 17.05 22.45 -4.23
N HIS A 22 15.95 21.70 -4.27
CA HIS A 22 14.74 22.08 -4.98
C HIS A 22 13.48 21.75 -4.18
N GLU A 23 12.46 22.58 -4.33
CA GLU A 23 11.13 22.31 -3.80
C GLU A 23 10.44 21.23 -4.63
N LEU A 24 9.67 20.39 -3.94
CA LEU A 24 8.75 19.46 -4.57
C LEU A 24 7.33 20.01 -4.48
N GLU A 25 6.57 19.87 -5.55
CA GLU A 25 5.17 20.30 -5.62
C GLU A 25 4.24 19.10 -5.63
N LEU A 26 3.11 19.18 -4.92
CA LEU A 26 2.07 18.16 -5.04
C LEU A 26 1.45 18.17 -6.44
N LYS A 27 1.59 17.06 -7.16
CA LYS A 27 1.01 16.84 -8.49
C LYS A 27 0.20 15.57 -8.52
N ASN A 28 -0.87 15.55 -9.30
CA ASN A 28 -1.70 14.37 -9.48
C ASN A 28 -1.65 13.91 -10.93
N TYR A 29 -0.93 12.81 -11.16
CA TYR A 29 -0.89 12.15 -12.45
C TYR A 29 -1.63 10.83 -12.35
N ARG A 30 -2.62 10.58 -13.21
CA ARG A 30 -3.29 9.26 -13.27
C ARG A 30 -2.41 8.20 -13.95
N LYS A 31 -1.21 7.95 -13.40
CA LYS A 31 -0.21 7.00 -13.90
C LYS A 31 0.65 6.43 -12.77
N PRO A 32 1.22 5.21 -12.92
CA PRO A 32 2.17 4.66 -11.96
C PRO A 32 3.46 5.46 -11.90
N TYR A 33 4.20 5.28 -10.80
CA TYR A 33 5.56 5.79 -10.61
C TYR A 33 6.34 4.99 -9.60
N ARG A 34 7.61 5.33 -9.47
CA ARG A 34 8.47 4.82 -8.41
C ARG A 34 8.89 6.00 -7.54
N CYS A 35 8.68 5.86 -6.23
CA CYS A 35 9.11 6.87 -5.29
C CYS A 35 10.63 6.81 -5.12
N ASP A 36 11.32 7.94 -5.30
CA ASP A 36 12.79 8.02 -5.19
C ASP A 36 13.29 7.90 -3.74
N GLY A 37 12.40 8.10 -2.76
CA GLY A 37 12.70 7.94 -1.34
C GLY A 37 12.68 6.48 -0.91
N CYS A 38 11.50 5.86 -0.85
CA CYS A 38 11.35 4.48 -0.37
C CYS A 38 11.66 3.41 -1.42
N LEU A 39 11.75 3.80 -2.70
CA LEU A 39 11.96 2.92 -3.86
C LEU A 39 10.82 1.94 -4.15
N GLU A 40 9.68 2.13 -3.49
CA GLU A 40 8.44 1.41 -3.74
C GLU A 40 7.59 2.08 -4.83
N HIS A 41 6.62 1.33 -5.32
CA HIS A 41 5.70 1.82 -6.34
C HIS A 41 4.68 2.79 -5.75
N GLY A 42 4.30 3.77 -6.55
CA GLY A 42 3.18 4.65 -6.27
C GLY A 42 2.28 4.78 -7.48
N TYR A 43 1.14 5.44 -7.28
CA TYR A 43 0.23 5.80 -8.34
C TYR A 43 -0.37 7.17 -8.06
N GLY A 44 -0.82 7.91 -9.08
CA GLY A 44 -1.65 9.08 -8.79
C GLY A 44 -0.85 10.28 -8.25
N PRO A 45 -1.34 10.90 -7.16
CA PRO A 45 -0.68 11.95 -6.41
C PRO A 45 0.75 11.62 -5.98
N ARG A 46 1.62 12.63 -6.07
CA ARG A 46 3.01 12.60 -5.60
C ARG A 46 3.56 14.00 -5.42
N TYR A 47 4.57 14.14 -4.59
CA TYR A 47 5.40 15.34 -4.55
C TYR A 47 6.49 15.22 -5.61
N ARG A 48 6.56 16.18 -6.53
CA ARG A 48 7.45 16.12 -7.69
C ARG A 48 8.29 17.37 -7.84
N CYS A 49 9.58 17.17 -8.07
CA CYS A 49 10.48 18.16 -8.64
C CYS A 49 10.64 17.88 -10.14
N ASP A 50 10.11 18.76 -11.01
CA ASP A 50 10.23 18.57 -12.46
C ASP A 50 11.67 18.71 -12.97
N LEU A 51 12.48 19.56 -12.33
CA LEU A 51 13.86 19.83 -12.74
C LEU A 51 14.75 18.59 -12.64
N CYS A 52 14.49 17.74 -11.66
CA CYS A 52 15.28 16.55 -11.38
C CYS A 52 14.56 15.24 -11.69
N ASP A 53 13.32 15.29 -12.17
CA ASP A 53 12.46 14.11 -12.33
C ASP A 53 12.37 13.27 -11.03
N PHE A 54 12.21 13.95 -9.90
CA PHE A 54 12.25 13.35 -8.56
C PHE A 54 10.85 13.31 -7.96
N ASP A 55 10.35 12.11 -7.65
CA ASP A 55 8.99 11.83 -7.17
C ASP A 55 9.00 11.20 -5.76
N LEU A 56 8.22 11.74 -4.83
CA LEU A 56 7.98 11.16 -3.50
C LEU A 56 6.49 10.87 -3.27
N HIS A 57 6.19 9.77 -2.57
CA HIS A 57 4.89 9.60 -1.91
C HIS A 57 4.67 10.71 -0.88
N GLU A 58 3.41 11.02 -0.56
CA GLU A 58 3.07 11.97 0.51
C GLU A 58 3.67 11.53 1.86
N GLU A 59 3.62 10.24 2.19
CA GLU A 59 4.20 9.66 3.41
C GLU A 59 5.73 9.63 3.40
N CYS A 60 6.35 9.73 2.22
CA CYS A 60 7.80 9.87 2.09
C CYS A 60 8.23 11.34 2.11
N MET A 61 7.33 12.26 1.74
CA MET A 61 7.56 13.70 1.83
C MET A 61 7.48 14.18 3.28
N PHE A 62 6.48 13.72 4.03
CA PHE A 62 6.24 14.15 5.41
C PHE A 62 6.52 13.02 6.40
N THR A 63 7.81 12.74 6.58
CA THR A 63 8.24 11.71 7.52
C THR A 63 8.31 12.28 8.94
N THR A 64 7.95 11.47 9.93
CA THR A 64 8.18 11.80 11.33
C THR A 64 9.53 11.23 11.75
N HIS A 65 10.35 11.97 12.50
CA HIS A 65 11.64 11.44 12.96
C HIS A 65 11.51 10.13 13.74
N THR A 66 10.44 9.99 14.52
CA THR A 66 10.16 8.78 15.30
C THR A 66 8.69 8.38 15.21
N THR A 67 8.44 7.09 15.34
CA THR A 67 7.09 6.53 15.38
C THR A 67 7.05 5.23 16.17
N SER A 68 5.86 4.77 16.52
CA SER A 68 5.60 3.48 17.18
C SER A 68 4.41 2.79 16.53
N HIS A 69 4.20 1.51 16.78
CA HIS A 69 3.06 0.76 16.25
C HIS A 69 2.60 -0.29 17.27
N GLU A 70 1.29 -0.54 17.37
CA GLU A 70 0.72 -1.40 18.42
C GLU A 70 1.24 -2.84 18.43
N PHE A 71 1.59 -3.37 17.25
CA PHE A 71 2.18 -4.71 17.14
C PHE A 71 3.61 -4.82 17.65
N PHE A 72 4.26 -3.69 17.89
CA PHE A 72 5.65 -3.55 18.31
C PHE A 72 5.70 -2.81 19.66
N LYS A 73 4.98 -3.36 20.65
CA LYS A 73 4.85 -2.76 21.98
C LYS A 73 6.23 -2.51 22.60
N GLY A 74 6.42 -1.29 23.09
CA GLY A 74 7.67 -0.87 23.73
C GLY A 74 8.81 -0.59 22.75
N SER A 75 8.53 -0.51 21.44
CA SER A 75 9.55 -0.17 20.45
C SER A 75 9.28 1.15 19.76
N THR A 76 10.37 1.89 19.58
CA THR A 76 10.40 3.14 18.83
C THR A 76 11.17 2.91 17.54
N PHE A 77 10.56 3.31 16.43
CA PHE A 77 11.18 3.32 15.12
C PHE A 77 11.67 4.73 14.84
N LYS A 78 12.92 4.84 14.37
CA LYS A 78 13.47 6.08 13.84
C LYS A 78 13.46 6.04 12.32
N PHE A 79 13.22 7.19 11.69
CA PHE A 79 13.26 7.31 10.25
C PHE A 79 14.71 7.39 9.73
N PHE A 80 15.01 6.70 8.64
CA PHE A 80 16.28 6.78 7.92
C PHE A 80 16.05 6.86 6.42
N ASN A 81 16.84 7.68 5.72
CA ASN A 81 16.84 7.76 4.25
C ASN A 81 17.38 6.48 3.58
N ARG A 82 18.12 5.66 4.32
CA ARG A 82 18.65 4.37 3.84
C ARG A 82 18.63 3.34 4.96
N PRO A 83 18.52 2.04 4.64
CA PRO A 83 18.46 1.01 5.67
C PRO A 83 19.80 0.87 6.41
N PRO A 84 19.80 0.90 7.76
CA PRO A 84 21.04 0.80 8.54
C PRO A 84 21.80 -0.51 8.29
N GLY A 85 23.12 -0.46 8.26
CA GLY A 85 23.95 -1.66 8.10
C GLY A 85 24.05 -2.20 6.67
N ARG A 86 23.43 -1.57 5.67
CA ARG A 86 23.69 -1.88 4.27
C ARG A 86 25.07 -1.35 3.88
N CYS A 87 26.07 -2.22 3.81
CA CYS A 87 27.36 -1.91 3.20
C CYS A 87 27.16 -1.65 1.69
N CYS A 88 27.72 -0.55 1.17
CA CYS A 88 27.67 -0.25 -0.26
C CYS A 88 28.51 -1.24 -1.10
N GLU A 89 29.42 -1.97 -0.44
CA GLU A 89 30.46 -2.79 -1.08
C GLU A 89 30.21 -4.30 -0.94
N CYS A 90 29.39 -4.75 0.01
CA CYS A 90 29.11 -6.17 0.18
C CYS A 90 27.71 -6.53 -0.31
N ASN A 91 27.66 -7.20 -1.46
CA ASN A 91 26.44 -7.69 -2.08
C ASN A 91 26.01 -9.03 -1.45
N ARG A 92 26.16 -9.15 -0.13
CA ARG A 92 25.85 -10.37 0.63
C ARG A 92 24.35 -10.41 0.93
N ASP A 93 23.73 -11.57 0.76
CA ASP A 93 22.28 -11.75 0.97
C ASP A 93 21.85 -11.47 2.43
N ASP A 94 22.82 -11.55 3.34
CA ASP A 94 22.74 -11.32 4.78
C ASP A 94 22.46 -9.85 5.17
N ASP A 95 22.70 -8.90 4.26
CA ASP A 95 22.49 -7.46 4.50
C ASP A 95 21.11 -6.95 4.02
N LYS A 96 20.29 -7.85 3.45
CA LYS A 96 18.94 -7.50 2.99
C LYS A 96 17.98 -7.37 4.17
N ARG A 97 17.46 -6.16 4.35
CA ARG A 97 16.37 -5.86 5.29
C ARG A 97 15.02 -6.02 4.61
N TYR A 98 14.04 -6.46 5.39
CA TYR A 98 12.69 -6.72 4.94
C TYR A 98 11.70 -6.05 5.89
N CYS A 99 10.62 -5.55 5.33
CA CYS A 99 9.56 -4.93 6.09
C CYS A 99 8.81 -5.98 6.92
N ASP A 100 8.73 -5.79 8.24
CA ASP A 100 8.01 -6.70 9.12
C ASP A 100 6.48 -6.67 8.91
N ALA A 101 5.97 -5.66 8.21
CA ALA A 101 4.56 -5.53 7.88
C ALA A 101 4.16 -6.21 6.56
N CYS A 102 4.89 -6.00 5.47
CA CYS A 102 4.53 -6.59 4.18
C CYS A 102 5.43 -7.76 3.76
N GLY A 103 6.57 -7.97 4.41
CA GLY A 103 7.55 -8.99 4.06
C GLY A 103 8.35 -8.70 2.78
N GLN A 104 8.14 -7.56 2.13
CA GLN A 104 8.94 -7.14 0.96
C GLN A 104 10.26 -6.50 1.42
N ALA A 105 11.24 -6.48 0.51
CA ALA A 105 12.55 -5.89 0.79
C ALA A 105 12.40 -4.37 1.04
N ILE A 106 13.13 -3.86 2.03
CA ILE A 106 13.32 -2.42 2.19
C ILE A 106 14.42 -2.01 1.23
N ASN A 107 14.21 -1.00 0.38
CA ASN A 107 15.21 -0.57 -0.59
C ASN A 107 15.72 0.86 -0.38
N GLY A 108 14.90 1.74 0.21
CA GLY A 108 15.27 3.13 0.51
C GLY A 108 14.81 3.53 1.90
N PHE A 109 14.01 4.60 1.96
CA PHE A 109 13.43 5.13 3.19
C PHE A 109 12.80 4.06 4.07
N VAL A 110 13.11 4.10 5.36
CA VAL A 110 12.71 3.09 6.33
C VAL A 110 12.47 3.68 7.71
N TYR A 111 11.50 3.11 8.41
CA TYR A 111 11.37 3.21 9.86
C TYR A 111 12.06 2.01 10.48
N HIS A 112 13.15 2.23 11.22
CA HIS A 112 13.97 1.18 11.81
C HIS A 112 13.97 1.27 13.34
N CYS A 113 13.75 0.13 14.01
CA CYS A 113 13.91 -0.01 15.45
C CYS A 113 15.28 -0.64 15.77
N GLU A 114 16.22 0.18 16.25
CA GLU A 114 17.59 -0.26 16.57
C GLU A 114 17.64 -1.40 17.60
N GLU A 115 16.82 -1.32 18.64
CA GLU A 115 16.86 -2.27 19.76
C GLU A 115 16.42 -3.70 19.37
N LYS A 116 15.45 -3.79 18.45
CA LYS A 116 14.81 -5.06 18.08
C LYS A 116 15.10 -5.50 16.65
N GLY A 117 15.73 -4.63 15.86
CA GLY A 117 16.05 -4.88 14.46
C GLY A 117 14.85 -4.87 13.52
N TRP A 118 13.71 -4.31 13.95
CA TRP A 118 12.48 -4.28 13.14
C TRP A 118 12.51 -3.16 12.10
N ASP A 119 11.95 -3.43 10.93
CA ASP A 119 11.93 -2.50 9.81
C ASP A 119 10.53 -2.36 9.23
N LEU A 120 10.13 -1.13 8.90
CA LEU A 120 8.86 -0.82 8.24
C LEU A 120 9.07 0.14 7.09
N HIS A 121 8.43 -0.14 5.95
CA HIS A 121 8.25 0.89 4.92
C HIS A 121 7.40 2.04 5.47
N PRO A 122 7.63 3.29 5.04
CA PRO A 122 6.79 4.43 5.39
C PRO A 122 5.29 4.19 5.11
N CYS A 123 4.93 3.65 3.94
CA CYS A 123 3.53 3.35 3.60
C CYS A 123 2.93 2.24 4.49
N CYS A 124 3.70 1.18 4.77
CA CYS A 124 3.25 0.06 5.61
C CYS A 124 2.98 0.52 7.04
N ARG A 125 3.77 1.46 7.57
CA ARG A 125 3.53 2.06 8.89
C ARG A 125 2.18 2.78 8.95
N HIS A 126 1.68 3.33 7.85
CA HIS A 126 0.42 4.10 7.83
C HIS A 126 -0.84 3.24 7.65
N LEU A 127 -0.70 1.91 7.51
CA LEU A 127 -1.83 0.99 7.49
C LEU A 127 -2.69 1.16 8.74
N LYS A 128 -4.01 1.21 8.54
CA LYS A 128 -4.97 1.44 9.62
C LYS A 128 -5.25 0.12 10.35
N ASP A 129 -5.27 0.18 11.68
CA ASP A 129 -5.60 -0.99 12.50
C ASP A 129 -7.01 -1.54 12.22
N LYS A 130 -7.93 -0.66 11.82
CA LYS A 130 -9.34 -0.96 11.55
C LYS A 130 -9.84 -0.16 10.36
N ILE A 131 -10.59 -0.83 9.49
CA ILE A 131 -11.27 -0.23 8.36
C ILE A 131 -12.70 -0.77 8.34
N ASP A 132 -13.69 0.11 8.44
CA ASP A 132 -15.10 -0.27 8.28
C ASP A 132 -15.54 -0.03 6.83
N ILE A 133 -16.06 -1.08 6.19
CA ILE A 133 -16.67 -0.99 4.86
C ILE A 133 -18.07 -1.60 4.92
N ASP A 134 -19.09 -0.78 4.69
CA ASP A 134 -20.50 -1.18 4.67
C ASP A 134 -20.88 -1.99 5.94
N GLY A 135 -20.46 -1.49 7.12
CA GLY A 135 -20.75 -2.08 8.43
C GLY A 135 -19.96 -3.34 8.78
N VAL A 136 -18.91 -3.64 8.01
CA VAL A 136 -18.00 -4.75 8.29
C VAL A 136 -16.60 -4.22 8.55
N GLU A 137 -16.11 -4.55 9.74
CA GLU A 137 -14.78 -4.18 10.22
C GLU A 137 -13.71 -5.17 9.73
N PHE A 138 -12.75 -4.66 8.97
CA PHE A 138 -11.50 -5.32 8.63
C PHE A 138 -10.44 -4.89 9.65
N ARG A 139 -9.90 -5.85 10.40
CA ARG A 139 -8.84 -5.59 11.38
C ARG A 139 -7.49 -5.99 10.85
N LEU A 140 -6.51 -5.11 11.00
CA LEU A 140 -5.11 -5.45 10.80
C LEU A 140 -4.67 -6.44 11.89
N CYS A 141 -3.84 -7.42 11.54
CA CYS A 141 -3.39 -8.51 12.38
C CYS A 141 -1.95 -8.89 12.01
N ASN A 142 -1.10 -9.17 13.00
CA ASN A 142 0.24 -9.72 12.78
C ASN A 142 0.32 -11.26 12.89
N LYS A 143 -0.80 -11.92 13.26
CA LYS A 143 -0.93 -13.37 13.37
C LYS A 143 -2.34 -13.80 13.00
N VAL A 144 -2.46 -14.65 11.98
CA VAL A 144 -3.75 -15.18 11.51
C VAL A 144 -3.62 -16.68 11.19
N SER A 145 -4.61 -17.48 11.58
CA SER A 145 -4.66 -18.94 11.34
C SER A 145 -5.41 -19.33 10.06
N GLN A 146 -6.21 -18.41 9.52
CA GLN A 146 -6.99 -18.58 8.29
C GLN A 146 -6.10 -18.52 7.05
N LYS A 147 -6.53 -19.14 5.95
CA LYS A 147 -5.85 -19.05 4.65
C LYS A 147 -6.17 -17.71 3.98
N CYS A 148 -5.20 -17.07 3.37
CA CYS A 148 -5.42 -15.87 2.56
C CYS A 148 -6.31 -16.22 1.37
N LEU A 149 -7.28 -15.34 1.07
CA LEU A 149 -8.26 -15.58 0.00
C LEU A 149 -7.62 -15.53 -1.40
N TRP A 150 -6.51 -14.81 -1.56
CA TRP A 150 -5.78 -14.72 -2.82
C TRP A 150 -4.78 -15.86 -2.99
N CYS A 151 -3.69 -15.88 -2.22
CA CYS A 151 -2.62 -16.87 -2.41
C CYS A 151 -2.94 -18.28 -1.87
N LYS A 152 -4.07 -18.47 -1.17
CA LYS A 152 -4.50 -19.74 -0.54
C LYS A 152 -3.57 -20.32 0.53
N LYS A 153 -2.52 -19.60 0.91
CA LYS A 153 -1.57 -19.98 1.97
C LYS A 153 -1.93 -19.28 3.29
N ARG A 154 -1.53 -19.89 4.41
CA ARG A 154 -1.64 -19.27 5.75
C ARG A 154 -0.51 -18.26 5.98
N LYS A 155 0.72 -18.65 5.61
CA LYS A 155 1.92 -17.81 5.66
C LYS A 155 2.13 -17.12 4.31
N LEU A 156 2.95 -16.08 4.31
CA LEU A 156 3.38 -15.39 3.09
C LEU A 156 4.01 -16.36 2.09
N PRO A 157 3.71 -16.26 0.77
CA PRO A 157 4.28 -17.14 -0.25
C PRO A 157 5.81 -17.12 -0.30
N ASN A 158 6.41 -15.96 -0.07
CA ASN A 158 7.86 -15.71 -0.08
C ASN A 158 8.35 -15.24 1.30
N CYS A 159 7.77 -15.81 2.36
CA CYS A 159 8.10 -15.48 3.74
C CYS A 159 9.62 -15.65 3.97
N VAL A 160 10.32 -14.54 4.17
CA VAL A 160 11.66 -14.60 4.79
C VAL A 160 11.51 -15.20 6.18
N LYS A 161 12.43 -16.09 6.56
CA LYS A 161 12.36 -16.81 7.83
C LYS A 161 12.26 -15.80 8.98
N GLY A 162 11.19 -15.88 9.76
CA GLY A 162 10.96 -15.01 10.91
C GLY A 162 10.02 -13.83 10.67
N ILE A 163 9.67 -13.51 9.43
CA ILE A 163 8.78 -12.36 9.12
C ILE A 163 7.40 -12.87 8.69
N PRO A 164 6.42 -12.97 9.62
CA PRO A 164 5.08 -13.45 9.28
C PRO A 164 4.31 -12.49 8.37
N GLY A 165 4.68 -11.20 8.38
CA GLY A 165 3.92 -10.13 7.78
C GLY A 165 2.58 -9.86 8.48
N TRP A 166 1.95 -8.78 8.07
CA TRP A 166 0.63 -8.36 8.53
C TRP A 166 -0.44 -8.80 7.54
N SER A 167 -1.67 -8.82 8.03
CA SER A 167 -2.84 -9.24 7.30
C SER A 167 -4.06 -8.47 7.76
N TYR A 168 -5.06 -8.34 6.89
CA TYR A 168 -6.39 -7.89 7.28
C TYR A 168 -7.33 -9.07 7.42
N LEU A 169 -8.13 -9.05 8.48
CA LEU A 169 -9.13 -10.05 8.80
C LEU A 169 -10.50 -9.40 9.06
N ALA A 170 -11.51 -9.80 8.29
CA ALA A 170 -12.91 -9.55 8.62
C ALA A 170 -13.57 -10.87 8.99
N LYS A 171 -13.84 -11.06 10.29
CA LYS A 171 -14.38 -12.33 10.82
C LYS A 171 -15.79 -12.62 10.31
N SER A 172 -16.66 -11.61 10.27
CA SER A 172 -18.05 -11.71 9.78
C SER A 172 -18.11 -12.21 8.34
N ASP A 173 -17.17 -11.75 7.52
CA ASP A 173 -17.07 -12.12 6.11
C ASP A 173 -16.09 -13.28 5.86
N ASN A 174 -15.49 -13.87 6.90
CA ASN A 174 -14.43 -14.90 6.79
C ASN A 174 -13.38 -14.52 5.72
N CYS A 175 -12.97 -13.24 5.75
CA CYS A 175 -12.13 -12.64 4.74
C CYS A 175 -10.75 -12.36 5.33
N HIS A 176 -9.72 -12.92 4.70
CA HIS A 176 -8.34 -12.79 5.12
C HIS A 176 -7.45 -12.47 3.91
N PHE A 177 -6.64 -11.42 4.03
CA PHE A 177 -5.64 -11.02 3.04
C PHE A 177 -4.33 -10.66 3.71
N HIS A 178 -3.21 -11.19 3.22
CA HIS A 178 -1.90 -10.66 3.60
C HIS A 178 -1.71 -9.28 2.98
N VAL A 179 -1.04 -8.35 3.67
CA VAL A 179 -0.67 -7.03 3.11
C VAL A 179 0.16 -7.22 1.84
N TYR A 180 1.15 -8.10 1.86
CA TYR A 180 1.93 -8.53 0.68
C TYR A 180 1.05 -8.86 -0.52
N CYS A 181 0.02 -9.67 -0.30
CA CYS A 181 -0.84 -10.17 -1.37
C CYS A 181 -1.63 -9.04 -2.00
N VAL A 182 -2.08 -8.06 -1.22
CA VAL A 182 -2.78 -6.88 -1.74
C VAL A 182 -1.82 -6.02 -2.58
N THR A 183 -0.55 -5.87 -2.19
CA THR A 183 0.45 -5.17 -3.01
C THR A 183 0.71 -5.89 -4.33
N GLU A 184 0.96 -7.20 -4.28
CA GLU A 184 1.31 -7.99 -5.48
C GLU A 184 0.17 -8.06 -6.50
N MET A 185 -1.08 -8.06 -6.05
CA MET A 185 -2.26 -7.94 -6.92
C MET A 185 -2.10 -6.78 -7.91
N VAL A 186 -1.64 -5.61 -7.46
CA VAL A 186 -1.45 -4.44 -8.34
C VAL A 186 -0.28 -4.64 -9.29
N LEU A 187 0.84 -5.18 -8.80
CA LEU A 187 2.01 -5.41 -9.64
C LEU A 187 1.72 -6.39 -10.78
N GLU A 188 0.96 -7.45 -10.50
CA GLU A 188 0.50 -8.38 -11.54
C GLU A 188 -0.39 -7.69 -12.57
N SER A 189 -1.23 -6.75 -12.14
CA SER A 189 -2.14 -6.02 -13.02
C SER A 189 -1.41 -5.05 -13.94
N TRP A 190 -0.35 -4.40 -13.46
CA TRP A 190 0.51 -3.58 -14.30
C TRP A 190 1.32 -4.41 -15.30
N LYS A 191 1.83 -5.57 -14.90
CA LYS A 191 2.59 -6.48 -15.79
C LYS A 191 1.72 -7.04 -16.92
N ASN A 192 0.47 -7.35 -16.61
CA ASN A 192 -0.47 -8.01 -17.54
C ASN A 192 -1.41 -7.03 -18.26
N GLY A 193 -1.42 -5.75 -17.89
CA GLY A 193 -2.26 -4.73 -18.49
C GLY A 193 -1.74 -4.24 -19.85
N PRO A 194 -2.55 -3.46 -20.60
CA PRO A 194 -2.10 -2.83 -21.83
C PRO A 194 -0.89 -1.93 -21.54
N LYS A 195 0.19 -2.06 -22.33
CA LYS A 195 1.45 -1.32 -22.12
C LYS A 195 1.29 0.21 -22.13
N ASP A 196 0.20 0.72 -22.73
CA ASP A 196 -0.13 2.15 -22.83
C ASP A 196 -1.19 2.60 -21.81
N SER A 197 -1.69 1.71 -20.95
CA SER A 197 -2.70 2.04 -19.95
C SER A 197 -2.06 2.70 -18.73
N ASN A 198 -2.08 4.02 -18.71
CA ASN A 198 -1.71 4.80 -17.53
C ASN A 198 -2.68 4.56 -16.35
N CYS A 199 -3.88 4.01 -16.58
CA CYS A 199 -4.84 3.80 -15.50
C CYS A 199 -4.62 2.48 -14.74
N LEU A 200 -4.57 2.57 -13.41
CA LEU A 200 -4.94 1.46 -12.51
C LEU A 200 -6.44 1.20 -12.69
N ALA A 201 -6.80 0.49 -13.74
CA ALA A 201 -8.13 -0.09 -13.80
C ALA A 201 -8.15 -1.24 -12.78
N LEU A 202 -8.87 -1.06 -11.68
CA LEU A 202 -9.19 -2.16 -10.77
C LEU A 202 -9.97 -3.29 -11.49
N GLU A 203 -10.46 -3.03 -12.72
CA GLU A 203 -11.03 -3.98 -13.69
C GLU A 203 -9.96 -4.92 -14.29
N ASN A 204 -8.72 -4.44 -14.44
CA ASN A 204 -7.57 -5.20 -14.97
C ASN A 204 -6.78 -5.95 -13.90
N LEU A 205 -7.03 -5.62 -12.62
CA LEU A 205 -6.95 -6.65 -11.59
C LEU A 205 -7.93 -7.71 -12.05
N LYS A 206 -7.43 -8.69 -12.81
CA LYS A 206 -7.98 -10.03 -12.86
C LYS A 206 -7.99 -10.48 -11.41
N LEU A 207 -9.00 -10.04 -10.68
CA LEU A 207 -9.50 -10.70 -9.51
C LEU A 207 -10.14 -11.99 -10.04
N GLU A 208 -9.31 -12.85 -10.64
CA GLU A 208 -9.21 -14.26 -10.31
C GLU A 208 -8.85 -14.42 -8.82
N LEU A 209 -9.44 -13.58 -7.95
CA LEU A 209 -9.95 -14.08 -6.72
C LEU A 209 -10.79 -15.30 -7.14
N PRO A 210 -10.52 -16.51 -6.64
CA PRO A 210 -11.43 -17.66 -6.74
C PRO A 210 -12.83 -17.42 -6.14
N LEU A 211 -13.17 -16.17 -5.87
CA LEU A 211 -14.49 -15.63 -5.63
C LEU A 211 -15.36 -15.61 -6.88
N GLN A 212 -14.82 -15.48 -8.11
CA GLN A 212 -15.66 -15.54 -9.31
C GLN A 212 -16.35 -16.92 -9.42
N ALA A 213 -15.62 -18.02 -9.29
CA ALA A 213 -16.22 -19.36 -9.38
C ALA A 213 -17.21 -19.70 -8.24
N ASN A 214 -17.03 -19.10 -7.05
CA ASN A 214 -17.82 -19.46 -5.87
C ASN A 214 -18.98 -18.51 -5.54
N LEU A 215 -19.00 -17.24 -5.97
CA LEU A 215 -19.97 -16.25 -5.50
C LEU A 215 -21.21 -16.04 -6.40
N PHE A 216 -21.18 -16.39 -7.69
CA PHE A 216 -22.28 -16.06 -8.62
C PHE A 216 -23.57 -16.91 -8.49
N ARG A 217 -23.65 -17.87 -7.56
CA ARG A 217 -24.78 -18.82 -7.49
C ARG A 217 -25.98 -18.47 -6.58
N ARG A 218 -25.98 -17.36 -5.81
CA ARG A 218 -27.12 -17.04 -4.91
C ARG A 218 -27.40 -15.54 -4.72
N ARG A 219 -28.69 -15.19 -4.73
CA ARG A 219 -29.27 -13.86 -4.44
C ARG A 219 -28.80 -13.39 -3.05
N GLY A 220 -28.14 -12.22 -2.97
CA GLY A 220 -27.56 -11.65 -1.72
C GLY A 220 -26.02 -11.59 -1.66
N ARG A 221 -25.31 -12.15 -2.65
CA ARG A 221 -23.84 -12.31 -2.64
C ARG A 221 -23.04 -11.18 -3.32
N GLY A 222 -23.72 -10.28 -4.02
CA GLY A 222 -23.12 -9.11 -4.69
C GLY A 222 -22.62 -8.03 -3.73
N SER A 223 -23.29 -7.84 -2.58
CA SER A 223 -22.89 -6.85 -1.57
C SER A 223 -21.52 -7.16 -0.96
N LYS A 224 -21.25 -8.44 -0.66
CA LYS A 224 -19.96 -8.89 -0.15
C LYS A 224 -18.83 -8.67 -1.14
N TYR A 225 -19.04 -8.96 -2.43
CA TYR A 225 -18.04 -8.72 -3.45
C TYR A 225 -17.70 -7.22 -3.53
N LEU A 226 -18.71 -6.36 -3.64
CA LEU A 226 -18.51 -4.91 -3.68
C LEU A 226 -17.75 -4.39 -2.47
N ARG A 227 -18.08 -4.88 -1.27
CA ARG A 227 -17.35 -4.58 -0.03
C ARG A 227 -15.89 -4.99 -0.09
N MET A 228 -15.59 -6.21 -0.56
CA MET A 228 -14.22 -6.67 -0.68
C MET A 228 -13.42 -5.81 -1.65
N VAL A 229 -14.04 -5.37 -2.74
CA VAL A 229 -13.37 -4.51 -3.71
C VAL A 229 -13.14 -3.10 -3.13
N LYS A 230 -14.13 -2.52 -2.44
CA LYS A 230 -13.96 -1.27 -1.67
C LYS A 230 -12.81 -1.37 -0.65
N PHE A 231 -12.74 -2.49 0.06
CA PHE A 231 -11.66 -2.77 1.00
C PHE A 231 -10.29 -2.82 0.32
N LEU A 232 -10.15 -3.58 -0.77
CA LEU A 232 -8.88 -3.66 -1.52
C LEU A 232 -8.46 -2.29 -2.07
N GLY A 233 -9.40 -1.53 -2.64
CA GLY A 233 -9.14 -0.15 -3.09
C GLY A 233 -8.62 0.74 -1.97
N THR A 234 -9.20 0.64 -0.77
CA THR A 234 -8.76 1.42 0.41
C THR A 234 -7.33 1.06 0.84
N ILE A 235 -6.98 -0.23 0.85
CA ILE A 235 -5.61 -0.66 1.20
C ILE A 235 -4.61 -0.20 0.14
N LEU A 236 -4.97 -0.31 -1.14
CA LEU A 236 -4.11 0.11 -2.24
C LEU A 236 -3.88 1.62 -2.24
N ALA A 237 -4.88 2.41 -1.87
CA ALA A 237 -4.74 3.84 -1.69
C ALA A 237 -3.64 4.18 -0.67
N ILE A 238 -3.60 3.48 0.46
CA ILE A 238 -2.58 3.68 1.50
C ILE A 238 -1.21 3.19 1.02
N LEU A 239 -1.14 2.03 0.37
CA LEU A 239 0.13 1.43 -0.03
C LEU A 239 0.81 2.17 -1.20
N LEU A 240 0.02 2.78 -2.09
CA LEU A 240 0.50 3.45 -3.31
C LEU A 240 0.48 4.99 -3.22
N GLY A 241 -0.07 5.55 -2.13
CA GLY A 241 -0.15 6.99 -1.90
C GLY A 241 -1.22 7.72 -2.71
N ASP A 242 -2.33 7.06 -3.06
CA ASP A 242 -3.43 7.67 -3.83
C ASP A 242 -4.83 7.39 -3.23
N PRO A 243 -5.43 8.35 -2.49
CA PRO A 243 -6.78 8.22 -1.98
C PRO A 243 -7.86 8.27 -3.08
N THR A 244 -7.50 8.66 -4.31
CA THR A 244 -8.39 8.71 -5.47
C THR A 244 -8.44 7.42 -6.27
N ILE A 245 -7.73 6.36 -5.84
CA ILE A 245 -8.04 4.96 -6.19
C ILE A 245 -9.41 4.62 -5.62
N THR A 246 -10.42 5.19 -6.26
CA THR A 246 -11.84 5.02 -5.98
C THR A 246 -12.37 4.07 -7.04
N LEU A 247 -13.44 3.36 -6.67
CA LEU A 247 -14.17 2.38 -7.48
C LEU A 247 -14.74 2.92 -8.82
N ALA A 248 -14.29 4.05 -9.35
CA ALA A 248 -14.74 4.57 -10.64
C ALA A 248 -14.54 3.55 -11.77
N CYS A 249 -13.47 2.74 -11.70
CA CYS A 249 -13.20 1.63 -12.62
C CYS A 249 -13.76 0.31 -12.08
N LEU A 250 -14.98 0.24 -11.55
CA LEU A 250 -15.68 -1.03 -11.32
C LEU A 250 -17.16 -0.95 -11.71
N PHE A 251 -17.65 0.26 -11.96
CA PHE A 251 -19.04 0.51 -12.32
C PHE A 251 -19.33 0.22 -13.80
N VAL A 252 -18.33 0.01 -14.65
CA VAL A 252 -18.54 -0.22 -16.09
C VAL A 252 -19.28 -1.54 -16.35
N GLU A 253 -19.14 -2.55 -15.49
CA GLU A 253 -19.89 -3.81 -15.62
C GLU A 253 -21.28 -3.82 -14.96
N LEU A 254 -21.57 -2.91 -14.01
CA LEU A 254 -22.89 -2.86 -13.36
C LEU A 254 -23.94 -2.10 -14.17
N VAL A 255 -23.52 -1.32 -15.17
CA VAL A 255 -24.41 -0.58 -16.08
C VAL A 255 -24.57 -1.30 -17.44
N SER A 256 -23.80 -2.38 -17.68
CA SER A 256 -23.79 -3.10 -18.97
C SER A 256 -24.55 -4.44 -18.95
N LYS A 257 -25.59 -4.58 -18.12
CA LYS A 257 -26.58 -5.67 -18.24
C LYS A 257 -28.00 -5.16 -18.10
#